data_AF-A0A4Z0LN08-F1
#
_entry.id   AF-A0A4Z0LN08-F1
#
_cell.length_a   1.000
_cell.length_b   1.000
_cell.length_c   1.000
_cell.angle_alpha   90.00
_cell.angle_beta   90.00
_cell.angle_gamma   90.00
#
_symmetry.space_group_name_H-M   'P 1'
#
loop_
_entity.id
_entity.type
_entity.pdbx_description
1 polymer ?
#
loop_
_entity_poly.entity_id
_entity_poly.type
_entity_poly.pdbx_seq_one_letter_code
_entity_poly.pdbx_strand_id
1 'polypeptide(L)'
;RSLGIYHVLPPWLLIQRRRLPFDRAKHRRAEMLAQRARGEEEPAHSSSLEGAVDIDESEIDLDAISAQSLRLVRSILMLIALLSVIVLWSEIHSAFGFLENILLWDVTSTVQGVESLEPITLGAVLIAILVFIITTQLVRNLPALLELALLQHLDLTPGTGYAITTITKYLLMLIGGLVGFSMIGIEWSKLQWLVAALGVGLGFGLQEIFANFISGLIILFEKPIRIG
;
A
#
# COMPACT_ATOMS: atom_id res chain seq x y z
N ARG A 1 22.21 9.62 16.30
CA ARG A 1 20.79 9.86 16.64
C ARG A 1 20.02 9.70 15.33
N SER A 2 19.26 8.67 15.02
CA SER A 2 18.42 7.76 15.82
C SER A 2 18.36 6.40 15.12
N LEU A 3 18.97 5.38 15.73
CA LEU A 3 18.82 3.98 15.38
C LEU A 3 17.67 3.46 16.26
N GLY A 4 16.47 3.30 15.69
CA GLY A 4 15.27 3.02 16.50
C GLY A 4 14.08 2.55 15.69
N ILE A 5 14.29 1.66 14.71
CA ILE A 5 13.20 1.11 13.87
C ILE A 5 13.13 -0.43 13.90
N TYR A 6 13.99 -1.12 14.65
CA TYR A 6 14.01 -2.59 14.67
C TYR A 6 13.62 -3.17 16.02
N HIS A 7 12.34 -3.19 16.38
CA HIS A 7 11.83 -4.08 17.43
C HIS A 7 10.31 -4.31 17.34
N VAL A 8 9.80 -4.98 16.29
CA VAL A 8 8.57 -5.80 16.42
C VAL A 8 8.58 -6.97 15.43
N LEU A 9 9.58 -7.84 15.51
CA LEU A 9 9.50 -9.18 14.92
C LEU A 9 9.99 -10.17 15.98
N PRO A 10 9.12 -11.02 16.56
CA PRO A 10 9.53 -11.97 17.58
C PRO A 10 10.54 -13.00 17.02
N PRO A 11 11.70 -13.22 17.67
CA PRO A 11 12.68 -14.24 17.28
C PRO A 11 12.22 -15.70 17.50
N TRP A 12 10.95 -15.92 17.85
CA TRP A 12 10.42 -17.24 18.19
C TRP A 12 10.21 -18.15 16.96
N LEU A 13 10.18 -17.57 15.76
CA LEU A 13 9.87 -18.29 14.52
C LEU A 13 11.08 -18.99 13.88
N LEU A 14 12.30 -18.74 14.35
CA LEU A 14 13.53 -19.35 13.80
C LEU A 14 13.97 -20.63 14.53
N ILE A 15 13.31 -21.03 15.61
CA ILE A 15 13.76 -22.14 16.46
C ILE A 15 13.08 -23.49 16.18
N GLN A 16 12.02 -23.54 15.37
CA GLN A 16 11.34 -24.82 15.08
C GLN A 16 11.93 -25.63 13.90
N ARG A 17 12.88 -25.11 13.12
CA ARG A 17 13.39 -25.79 11.91
C ARG A 17 14.67 -26.61 12.07
N ARG A 18 15.17 -26.86 13.30
CA ARG A 18 16.41 -27.62 13.53
C ARG A 18 16.30 -28.93 14.32
N ARG A 19 15.11 -29.35 14.76
CA ARG A 19 14.97 -30.62 15.54
C ARG A 19 14.39 -31.83 14.78
N LEU A 20 13.93 -31.67 13.55
CA LEU A 20 13.38 -32.78 12.75
C LEU A 20 14.37 -33.73 12.03
N PRO A 21 15.66 -33.40 11.77
CA PRO A 21 16.56 -34.40 11.17
C PRO A 21 17.09 -35.42 12.19
N PHE A 22 16.96 -35.15 13.49
CA PHE A 22 17.53 -35.99 14.54
C PHE A 22 16.70 -37.26 14.82
N ASP A 23 15.37 -37.16 14.75
CA ASP A 23 14.49 -38.31 15.00
C ASP A 23 14.49 -39.31 13.84
N ARG A 24 14.56 -38.84 12.59
CA ARG A 24 14.66 -39.72 11.40
C ARG A 24 15.96 -40.53 11.38
N ALA A 25 17.06 -39.95 11.86
CA ALA A 25 18.35 -40.64 11.98
C ALA A 25 18.34 -41.73 13.08
N LYS A 26 17.57 -41.50 14.15
CA LYS A 26 17.45 -42.46 15.27
C LYS A 26 16.60 -43.67 14.88
N HIS A 27 15.52 -43.45 14.12
CA HIS A 27 14.70 -44.55 13.57
C HIS A 27 15.48 -45.42 12.58
N ARG A 28 16.24 -44.85 11.62
CA ARG A 28 17.09 -45.64 10.71
C ARG A 28 18.16 -46.47 11.42
N ARG A 29 18.73 -45.95 12.53
CA ARG A 29 19.72 -46.69 13.33
C ARG A 29 19.07 -47.82 14.14
N ALA A 30 17.86 -47.63 14.65
CA ALA A 30 17.12 -48.67 15.35
C ALA A 30 16.71 -49.81 14.40
N GLU A 31 16.29 -49.50 13.17
CA GLU A 31 15.97 -50.50 12.15
C GLU A 31 17.20 -51.28 11.67
N MET A 32 18.33 -50.61 11.42
CA MET A 32 19.59 -51.31 11.07
C MET A 32 20.10 -52.21 12.21
N LEU A 33 19.94 -51.81 13.48
CA LEU A 33 20.29 -52.65 14.62
C LEU A 33 19.30 -53.79 14.82
N ALA A 34 18.01 -53.59 14.52
CA ALA A 34 17.01 -54.66 14.53
C ALA A 34 17.26 -55.68 13.40
N GLN A 35 17.69 -55.23 12.22
CA GLN A 35 18.12 -56.11 11.12
C GLN A 35 19.39 -56.88 11.48
N ARG A 36 20.38 -56.24 12.13
CA ARG A 36 21.58 -56.96 12.64
C ARG A 36 21.27 -57.93 13.77
N ALA A 37 20.31 -57.61 14.64
CA ALA A 37 19.88 -58.49 15.74
C ALA A 37 19.03 -59.68 15.25
N ARG A 38 18.40 -59.57 14.06
CA ARG A 38 17.67 -60.68 13.42
C ARG A 38 18.57 -61.68 12.68
N GLY A 39 19.88 -61.44 12.60
CA GLY A 39 20.83 -62.45 12.13
C GLY A 39 20.64 -62.88 10.67
N GLU A 40 20.25 -61.98 9.78
CA GLU A 40 20.30 -62.21 8.33
C GLU A 40 21.64 -61.70 7.79
N GLU A 41 22.67 -62.55 7.88
CA GLU A 41 23.76 -62.54 6.92
C GLU A 41 23.31 -63.37 5.71
N GLU A 42 23.16 -62.78 4.53
CA GLU A 42 23.51 -63.43 3.25
C GLU A 42 23.53 -62.44 2.06
N PRO A 43 24.33 -62.70 1.02
CA PRO A 43 24.86 -61.71 0.09
C PRO A 43 24.09 -61.61 -1.25
N ALA A 44 24.43 -60.56 -2.02
CA ALA A 44 24.27 -60.36 -3.47
C ALA A 44 23.21 -61.19 -4.25
N HIS A 45 22.27 -60.51 -4.93
CA HIS A 45 22.15 -60.62 -6.39
C HIS A 45 21.14 -59.65 -7.02
N SER A 46 21.50 -59.25 -8.24
CA SER A 46 20.78 -58.54 -9.29
C SER A 46 19.68 -59.39 -9.95
N SER A 47 18.51 -58.82 -10.24
CA SER A 47 17.74 -59.15 -11.44
C SER A 47 16.63 -58.12 -11.73
N SER A 48 16.49 -57.86 -13.01
CA SER A 48 15.80 -56.79 -13.73
C SER A 48 14.29 -56.97 -13.94
N LEU A 49 13.62 -55.82 -14.10
CA LEU A 49 12.44 -55.50 -14.92
C LEU A 49 11.29 -56.52 -15.01
N GLU A 50 10.15 -56.17 -14.44
CA GLU A 50 8.84 -56.51 -15.00
C GLU A 50 7.76 -55.53 -14.52
N GLY A 51 6.99 -54.97 -15.46
CA GLY A 51 5.71 -54.30 -15.17
C GLY A 51 5.76 -52.79 -14.92
N ALA A 52 6.06 -51.99 -15.95
CA ALA A 52 5.58 -50.60 -16.00
C ALA A 52 4.07 -50.61 -16.22
N VAL A 53 3.30 -50.82 -15.15
CA VAL A 53 1.90 -50.46 -15.08
C VAL A 53 1.85 -49.08 -14.47
N ASP A 54 1.49 -48.10 -15.30
CA ASP A 54 1.07 -46.76 -14.92
C ASP A 54 -0.04 -46.90 -13.87
N ILE A 55 0.34 -46.90 -12.60
CA ILE A 55 -0.56 -46.56 -11.51
C ILE A 55 -0.25 -45.11 -11.25
N ASP A 56 -1.11 -44.27 -11.82
CA ASP A 56 -1.42 -42.92 -11.35
C ASP A 56 -1.85 -43.02 -9.88
N GLU A 57 -0.90 -43.31 -8.98
CA GLU A 57 -1.04 -42.91 -7.60
C GLU A 57 -0.88 -41.41 -7.64
N SER A 58 -2.01 -40.72 -7.72
CA SER A 58 -2.13 -39.35 -7.27
C SER A 58 -1.44 -39.28 -5.91
N GLU A 59 -0.16 -38.90 -5.91
CA GLU A 59 0.50 -38.37 -4.73
C GLU A 59 -0.44 -37.25 -4.30
N ILE A 60 -1.27 -37.54 -3.30
CA ILE A 60 -1.96 -36.50 -2.56
C ILE A 60 -0.81 -35.66 -2.06
N ASP A 61 -0.59 -34.55 -2.73
CA ASP A 61 0.50 -33.63 -2.49
C ASP A 61 0.25 -33.01 -1.11
N LEU A 62 0.71 -33.74 -0.09
CA LEU A 62 0.61 -33.36 1.32
C LEU A 62 1.31 -32.00 1.53
N ASP A 63 2.30 -31.68 0.68
CA ASP A 63 2.97 -30.40 0.65
C ASP A 63 2.07 -29.30 0.05
N ALA A 64 1.29 -29.57 -1.01
CA ALA A 64 0.27 -28.63 -1.53
C ALA A 64 -0.86 -28.34 -0.52
N ILE A 65 -1.33 -29.36 0.22
CA ILE A 65 -2.36 -29.18 1.27
C ILE A 65 -1.79 -28.33 2.41
N SER A 66 -0.52 -28.51 2.78
CA SER A 66 0.15 -27.71 3.81
C SER A 66 0.37 -26.25 3.37
N ALA A 67 0.71 -26.01 2.10
CA ALA A 67 0.90 -24.66 1.56
C ALA A 67 -0.42 -23.90 1.42
N GLN A 68 -1.50 -24.60 1.05
CA GLN A 68 -2.83 -24.02 0.91
C GLN A 68 -3.48 -23.69 2.26
N SER A 69 -3.33 -24.56 3.26
CA SER A 69 -3.82 -24.28 4.63
C SER A 69 -3.15 -23.05 5.23
N LEU A 70 -1.84 -22.86 5.00
CA LEU A 70 -1.12 -21.67 5.46
C LEU A 70 -1.61 -20.38 4.80
N ARG A 71 -1.98 -20.41 3.51
CA ARG A 71 -2.60 -19.27 2.81
C ARG A 71 -3.97 -18.92 3.39
N LEU A 72 -4.80 -19.93 3.65
CA LEU A 72 -6.14 -19.73 4.23
C LEU A 72 -6.08 -19.17 5.64
N VAL A 73 -5.18 -19.68 6.48
CA VAL A 73 -4.95 -19.15 7.83
C VAL A 73 -4.50 -17.70 7.74
N ARG A 74 -3.56 -17.37 6.83
CA ARG A 74 -3.10 -15.99 6.66
C ARG A 74 -4.21 -15.06 6.16
N SER A 75 -5.06 -15.50 5.23
CA SER A 75 -6.19 -14.70 4.76
C SER A 75 -7.23 -14.47 5.85
N ILE A 76 -7.53 -15.50 6.64
CA ILE A 76 -8.45 -15.39 7.79
C ILE A 76 -7.86 -14.42 8.83
N LEU A 77 -6.56 -14.51 9.12
CA LEU A 77 -5.89 -13.59 10.03
C LEU A 77 -5.92 -12.14 9.51
N MET A 78 -5.71 -11.91 8.21
CA MET A 78 -5.84 -10.57 7.62
C MET A 78 -7.28 -10.05 7.75
N LEU A 79 -8.28 -10.90 7.56
CA LEU A 79 -9.70 -10.54 7.66
C LEU A 79 -10.05 -10.18 9.11
N ILE A 80 -9.58 -10.95 10.09
CA ILE A 80 -9.72 -10.65 11.52
C ILE A 80 -9.00 -9.36 11.89
N ALA A 81 -7.78 -9.14 11.38
CA ALA A 81 -7.04 -7.91 11.63
C ALA A 81 -7.77 -6.69 11.06
N LEU A 82 -8.33 -6.79 9.84
CA LEU A 82 -9.13 -5.73 9.22
C LEU A 82 -10.38 -5.43 10.04
N LEU A 83 -11.13 -6.46 10.43
CA LEU A 83 -12.29 -6.34 11.32
C LEU A 83 -11.92 -5.66 12.64
N SER A 84 -10.80 -6.05 13.23
CA SER A 84 -10.30 -5.47 14.49
C SER A 84 -10.01 -3.98 14.31
N VAL A 85 -9.36 -3.59 13.20
CA VAL A 85 -9.10 -2.19 12.89
C VAL A 85 -10.40 -1.41 12.70
N ILE A 86 -11.39 -1.97 12.00
CA ILE A 86 -12.70 -1.31 11.79
C ILE A 86 -13.42 -1.10 13.12
N VAL A 87 -13.43 -2.11 14.00
CA VAL A 87 -14.09 -2.01 15.32
C VAL A 87 -13.37 -1.00 16.21
N LEU A 88 -12.04 -1.08 16.31
CA LEU A 88 -11.25 -0.12 17.08
C LEU A 88 -11.43 1.32 16.56
N TRP A 89 -11.53 1.47 15.23
CA TRP A 89 -11.80 2.77 14.61
C TRP A 89 -13.17 3.34 15.02
N SER A 90 -14.21 2.50 15.04
CA SER A 90 -15.55 2.88 15.47
C SER A 90 -15.57 3.31 16.94
N GLU A 91 -14.87 2.59 17.83
CA GLU A 91 -14.81 2.94 19.25
C GLU A 91 -14.06 4.24 19.50
N ILE A 92 -12.96 4.47 18.79
CA ILE A 92 -12.22 5.74 18.86
C ILE A 92 -13.12 6.90 18.43
N HIS A 93 -13.85 6.78 17.33
CA HIS A 93 -14.77 7.83 16.87
C HIS A 93 -15.88 8.09 17.90
N SER A 94 -16.49 7.04 18.46
CA SER A 94 -17.51 7.16 19.51
C SER A 94 -16.95 7.83 20.78
N ALA A 95 -15.73 7.48 21.18
CA ALA A 95 -15.05 8.09 22.32
C ALA A 95 -14.79 9.58 22.12
N PHE A 96 -14.69 10.07 20.88
CA PHE A 96 -14.58 11.51 20.57
C PHE A 96 -15.94 12.18 20.34
N GLY A 97 -17.06 11.47 20.41
CA GLY A 97 -18.41 12.07 20.22
C GLY A 97 -18.74 13.19 21.21
N PHE A 98 -18.08 13.22 22.38
CA PHE A 98 -18.24 14.35 23.31
C PHE A 98 -17.69 15.67 22.76
N LEU A 99 -16.72 15.65 21.84
CA LEU A 99 -16.22 16.87 21.17
C LEU A 99 -17.23 17.46 20.20
N GLU A 100 -18.13 16.64 19.67
CA GLU A 100 -19.21 17.11 18.79
C GLU A 100 -20.27 17.92 19.55
N ASN A 101 -20.32 17.79 20.86
CA ASN A 101 -21.22 18.57 21.72
C ASN A 101 -20.67 19.98 22.01
N ILE A 102 -19.39 20.24 21.73
CA ILE A 102 -18.76 21.55 21.94
C ILE A 102 -18.81 22.31 20.61
N LEU A 103 -19.80 23.19 20.47
CA LEU A 103 -19.95 24.09 19.33
C LEU A 103 -18.96 25.25 19.47
N LEU A 104 -18.15 25.49 18.43
CA LEU A 104 -17.16 26.56 18.45
C LEU A 104 -17.67 27.81 17.71
N TRP A 105 -18.21 27.65 16.50
CA TRP A 105 -18.82 28.72 15.72
C TRP A 105 -19.82 28.16 14.71
N ASP A 106 -20.78 29.00 14.31
CA ASP A 106 -21.73 28.68 13.24
C ASP A 106 -21.15 29.05 11.88
N VAL A 107 -21.32 28.17 10.90
CA VAL A 107 -21.05 28.51 9.51
C VAL A 107 -22.34 28.41 8.71
N THR A 108 -22.59 29.46 7.94
CA THR A 108 -23.62 29.42 6.90
C THR A 108 -23.12 28.57 5.75
N SER A 109 -23.78 27.44 5.54
CA SER A 109 -23.58 26.54 4.41
C SER A 109 -24.78 26.66 3.47
N THR A 110 -24.57 27.14 2.25
CA THR A 110 -25.62 27.15 1.23
C THR A 110 -25.70 25.76 0.57
N VAL A 111 -26.72 24.96 0.93
CA VAL A 111 -27.01 23.69 0.26
C VAL A 111 -28.26 23.88 -0.62
N GLN A 112 -28.10 23.75 -1.94
CA GLN A 112 -29.21 23.90 -2.92
C GLN A 112 -29.94 25.27 -2.86
N GLY A 113 -29.22 26.35 -2.50
CA GLY A 113 -29.81 27.69 -2.43
C GLY A 113 -30.60 27.98 -1.15
N VAL A 114 -30.63 27.04 -0.20
CA VAL A 114 -31.15 27.26 1.15
C VAL A 114 -29.97 27.42 2.09
N GLU A 115 -29.93 28.56 2.77
CA GLU A 115 -28.94 28.87 3.81
C GLU A 115 -29.25 28.00 5.03
N SER A 116 -28.38 27.04 5.33
CA SER A 116 -28.44 26.24 6.55
C SER A 116 -27.28 26.63 7.46
N LEU A 117 -27.57 26.85 8.74
CA LEU A 117 -26.55 27.08 9.75
C LEU A 117 -26.04 25.72 10.23
N GLU A 118 -24.81 25.38 9.86
CA GLU A 118 -24.14 24.17 10.29
C GLU A 118 -23.06 24.55 11.31
N PRO A 119 -23.22 24.17 12.59
CA PRO A 119 -22.25 24.52 13.61
C PRO A 119 -21.00 23.65 13.48
N ILE A 120 -19.83 24.29 13.51
CA ILE A 120 -18.55 23.59 13.53
C ILE A 120 -18.19 23.22 14.96
N THR A 121 -17.95 21.93 15.16
CA THR A 121 -17.65 21.36 16.47
C THR A 121 -16.14 21.32 16.74
N LEU A 122 -15.75 21.21 18.01
CA LEU A 122 -14.35 20.97 18.38
C LEU A 122 -13.79 19.70 17.76
N GLY A 123 -14.66 18.70 17.53
CA GLY A 123 -14.30 17.45 16.86
C GLY A 123 -13.82 17.69 15.43
N ALA A 124 -14.56 18.50 14.67
CA ALA A 124 -14.22 18.84 13.30
C ALA A 124 -12.86 19.56 13.21
N VAL A 125 -12.56 20.46 14.17
CA VAL A 125 -11.27 21.16 14.24
C VAL A 125 -10.12 20.19 14.55
N LEU A 126 -10.28 19.27 15.49
CA LEU A 126 -9.23 18.27 15.77
C LEU A 126 -8.99 17.34 14.59
N ILE A 127 -10.05 16.93 13.89
CA ILE A 127 -9.93 16.12 12.67
C ILE A 127 -9.18 16.91 11.59
N ALA A 128 -9.51 18.20 11.41
CA ALA A 128 -8.80 19.05 10.46
C ALA A 128 -7.30 19.15 10.80
N ILE A 129 -6.94 19.35 12.08
CA ILE A 129 -5.55 19.36 12.54
C ILE A 129 -4.87 18.02 12.24
N LEU A 130 -5.54 16.90 12.53
CA LEU A 130 -5.03 15.56 12.24
C LEU A 130 -4.77 15.38 10.74
N VAL A 131 -5.69 15.83 9.89
CA VAL A 131 -5.54 15.81 8.42
C VAL A 131 -4.35 16.66 7.98
N PHE A 132 -4.14 17.85 8.55
CA PHE A 132 -2.96 18.68 8.24
C PHE A 132 -1.66 17.99 8.66
N ILE A 133 -1.63 17.34 9.83
CA ILE A 133 -0.46 16.57 10.30
C ILE A 133 -0.18 15.41 9.34
N ILE A 134 -1.19 14.60 9.02
CA ILE A 134 -1.07 13.45 8.11
C ILE A 134 -0.60 13.91 6.74
N THR A 135 -1.21 14.96 6.18
CA THR A 135 -0.83 15.54 4.89
C THR A 135 0.63 15.99 4.91
N THR A 136 1.04 16.73 5.94
CA THR A 136 2.42 17.23 6.05
C THR A 136 3.42 16.09 6.17
N GLN A 137 3.09 15.06 6.96
CA GLN A 137 3.92 13.87 7.09
C GLN A 137 4.02 13.10 5.78
N LEU A 138 2.91 12.98 5.04
CA LEU A 138 2.88 12.31 3.75
C LEU A 138 3.70 13.07 2.72
N VAL A 139 3.55 14.39 2.61
CA VAL A 139 4.36 15.26 1.74
C VAL A 139 5.85 15.16 2.07
N ARG A 140 6.20 15.09 3.36
CA ARG A 140 7.59 14.97 3.80
C ARG A 140 8.19 13.61 3.44
N ASN A 141 7.40 12.55 3.55
CA ASN A 141 7.83 11.19 3.25
C ASN A 141 7.68 10.84 1.75
N LEU A 142 7.02 11.72 0.97
CA LEU A 142 6.68 11.49 -0.42
C LEU A 142 7.89 11.15 -1.32
N PRO A 143 9.05 11.82 -1.24
CA PRO A 143 10.20 11.47 -2.09
C PRO A 143 10.63 10.02 -1.91
N ALA A 144 10.70 9.54 -0.67
CA ALA A 144 11.10 8.18 -0.37
C ALA A 144 10.07 7.16 -0.92
N LEU A 145 8.78 7.47 -0.79
CA LEU A 145 7.71 6.63 -1.34
C LEU A 145 7.73 6.61 -2.87
N LEU A 146 7.95 7.77 -3.50
CA LEU A 146 7.99 7.90 -4.95
C LEU A 146 9.20 7.18 -5.53
N GLU A 147 10.34 7.25 -4.85
CA GLU A 147 11.57 6.56 -5.23
C GLU A 147 11.40 5.04 -5.19
N LEU A 148 10.84 4.51 -4.09
CA LEU A 148 10.54 3.08 -3.96
C LEU A 148 9.41 2.61 -4.88
N ALA A 149 8.40 3.43 -5.15
CA ALA A 149 7.25 2.98 -5.94
C ALA A 149 7.52 3.08 -7.44
N LEU A 150 8.04 4.23 -7.89
CA LEU A 150 7.98 4.64 -9.29
C LEU A 150 9.36 5.00 -9.86
N LEU A 151 10.15 5.86 -9.19
CA LEU A 151 11.41 6.33 -9.81
C LEU A 151 12.45 5.23 -9.98
N GLN A 152 12.48 4.19 -9.12
CA GLN A 152 13.42 3.09 -9.32
C GLN A 152 13.14 2.23 -10.57
N HIS A 153 11.92 2.32 -11.12
CA HIS A 153 11.50 1.56 -12.31
C HIS A 153 11.56 2.39 -13.60
N LEU A 154 11.88 3.69 -13.52
CA LEU A 154 11.96 4.59 -14.67
C LEU A 154 13.37 5.19 -14.77
N ASP A 155 13.98 5.10 -15.95
CA ASP A 155 15.24 5.80 -16.25
C ASP A 155 14.99 7.30 -16.44
N LEU A 156 14.95 8.04 -15.34
CA LEU A 156 14.72 9.48 -15.33
C LEU A 156 16.03 10.25 -15.22
N THR A 157 16.14 11.35 -15.96
CA THR A 157 17.21 12.32 -15.70
C THR A 157 17.01 12.94 -14.31
N PRO A 158 18.09 13.34 -13.60
CA PRO A 158 17.99 13.93 -12.26
C PRO A 158 17.02 15.14 -12.19
N GLY A 159 16.94 15.93 -13.26
CA GLY A 159 16.03 17.07 -13.35
C GLY A 159 14.56 16.67 -13.46
N THR A 160 14.24 15.66 -14.26
CA THR A 160 12.86 15.16 -14.42
C THR A 160 12.34 14.53 -13.13
N GLY A 161 13.16 13.72 -12.44
CA GLY A 161 12.77 13.09 -11.17
C GLY A 161 12.49 14.11 -10.06
N TYR A 162 13.29 15.17 -9.99
CA TYR A 162 13.07 16.28 -9.07
C TYR A 162 11.79 17.06 -9.39
N ALA A 163 11.55 17.36 -10.67
CA ALA A 163 10.35 18.06 -11.12
C ALA A 163 9.07 17.28 -10.78
N ILE A 164 9.02 15.99 -11.10
CA ILE A 164 7.88 15.12 -10.77
C ILE A 164 7.64 15.12 -9.26
N THR A 165 8.67 14.88 -8.45
CA THR A 165 8.56 14.86 -6.99
C THR A 165 8.02 16.19 -6.46
N THR A 166 8.48 17.31 -6.99
CA THR A 166 8.06 18.65 -6.57
C THR A 166 6.61 18.93 -6.94
N ILE A 167 6.20 18.60 -8.16
CA ILE A 167 4.81 18.75 -8.62
C ILE A 167 3.88 17.88 -7.77
N THR A 168 4.24 16.62 -7.51
CA THR A 168 3.43 15.74 -6.66
C THR A 168 3.31 16.28 -5.23
N LYS A 169 4.38 16.84 -4.65
CA LYS A 169 4.32 17.48 -3.32
C LYS A 169 3.33 18.65 -3.30
N TYR A 170 3.39 19.55 -4.29
CA TYR A 170 2.49 20.69 -4.35
C TYR A 170 1.03 20.25 -4.55
N LEU A 171 0.79 19.27 -5.41
CA LEU A 171 -0.54 18.71 -5.63
C LEU A 171 -1.11 18.12 -4.34
N LEU A 172 -0.31 17.32 -3.62
CA LEU A 172 -0.73 16.69 -2.38
C LEU A 172 -0.97 17.72 -1.28
N MET A 173 -0.12 18.74 -1.18
CA MET A 173 -0.30 19.85 -0.24
C MET A 173 -1.58 20.64 -0.55
N LEU A 174 -1.87 20.90 -1.82
CA LEU A 174 -3.09 21.57 -2.25
C LEU A 174 -4.32 20.73 -1.87
N ILE A 175 -4.35 19.44 -2.20
CA ILE A 175 -5.47 18.54 -1.88
C ILE A 175 -5.68 18.46 -0.37
N GLY A 176 -4.62 18.20 0.40
CA GLY A 176 -4.74 18.10 1.87
C GLY A 176 -5.16 19.42 2.52
N GLY A 177 -4.74 20.56 1.94
CA GLY A 177 -5.21 21.88 2.34
C GLY A 177 -6.70 22.08 2.07
N LEU A 178 -7.18 21.74 0.87
CA LEU A 178 -8.60 21.83 0.51
C LEU A 178 -9.47 20.95 1.42
N VAL A 179 -9.04 19.72 1.69
CA VAL A 179 -9.74 18.81 2.61
C VAL A 179 -9.75 19.36 4.03
N GLY A 180 -8.60 19.79 4.54
CA GLY A 180 -8.51 20.36 5.90
C GLY A 180 -9.35 21.62 6.09
N PHE A 181 -9.41 22.48 5.07
CA PHE A 181 -10.25 23.68 5.08
C PHE A 181 -11.74 23.36 5.00
N SER A 182 -12.14 22.36 4.22
CA SER A 182 -13.53 21.91 4.17
C SER A 182 -14.02 21.41 5.53
N MET A 183 -13.15 20.80 6.33
CA MET A 183 -13.50 20.26 7.66
C MET A 183 -13.73 21.35 8.72
N ILE A 184 -13.11 22.52 8.59
CA ILE A 184 -13.35 23.66 9.48
C ILE A 184 -14.50 24.56 8.97
N GLY A 185 -15.32 24.04 8.05
CA GLY A 185 -16.50 24.74 7.56
C GLY A 185 -16.24 25.73 6.42
N ILE A 186 -15.08 25.71 5.76
CA ILE A 186 -14.97 26.48 4.51
C ILE A 186 -15.82 25.78 3.46
N GLU A 187 -16.87 26.48 3.00
CA GLU A 187 -17.78 25.95 1.99
C GLU A 187 -17.04 25.49 0.74
N TRP A 188 -17.44 24.33 0.21
CA TRP A 188 -16.88 23.76 -1.00
C TRP A 188 -16.96 24.72 -2.19
N SER A 189 -18.06 25.49 -2.31
CA SER A 189 -18.22 26.52 -3.35
C SER A 189 -17.09 27.57 -3.32
N LYS A 190 -16.70 28.04 -2.13
CA LYS A 190 -15.59 28.99 -1.97
C LYS A 190 -14.25 28.37 -2.37
N LEU A 191 -14.04 27.10 -2.01
CA LEU A 191 -12.85 26.35 -2.41
C LEU A 191 -12.79 26.10 -3.93
N GLN A 192 -13.93 25.84 -4.58
CA GLN A 192 -14.01 25.71 -6.04
C GLN A 192 -13.57 26.99 -6.75
N TRP A 193 -14.00 28.16 -6.28
CA TRP A 193 -13.55 29.43 -6.83
C TRP A 193 -12.04 29.64 -6.69
N LEU A 194 -11.46 29.26 -5.55
CA LEU A 194 -10.00 29.29 -5.35
C LEU A 194 -9.27 28.38 -6.34
N VAL A 195 -9.72 27.13 -6.49
CA VAL A 195 -9.14 26.16 -7.43
C VAL A 195 -9.29 26.63 -8.87
N ALA A 196 -10.45 27.19 -9.23
CA ALA A 196 -10.71 27.74 -10.55
C ALA A 196 -9.77 28.92 -10.85
N ALA A 197 -9.62 29.87 -9.93
CA ALA A 197 -8.73 31.02 -10.09
C ALA A 197 -7.25 30.59 -10.23
N LEU A 198 -6.79 29.65 -9.40
CA LEU A 198 -5.44 29.09 -9.50
C LEU A 198 -5.23 28.34 -10.83
N GLY A 199 -6.21 27.54 -11.25
CA GLY A 199 -6.16 26.80 -12.52
C GLY A 199 -6.12 27.73 -13.73
N VAL A 200 -6.94 28.79 -13.73
CA VAL A 200 -6.93 29.83 -14.76
C VAL A 200 -5.59 30.55 -14.78
N GLY A 201 -5.05 30.95 -13.62
CA GLY A 201 -3.73 31.59 -13.52
C GLY A 201 -2.59 30.70 -14.04
N LEU A 202 -2.59 29.41 -13.69
CA LEU A 202 -1.65 28.43 -14.23
C LEU A 202 -1.81 28.27 -15.76
N GLY A 203 -3.05 28.24 -16.25
CA GLY A 203 -3.34 28.16 -17.68
C GLY A 203 -2.78 29.36 -18.47
N PHE A 204 -2.95 30.57 -17.95
CA PHE A 204 -2.34 31.77 -18.52
C PHE A 204 -0.81 31.72 -18.48
N GLY A 205 -0.21 31.23 -17.38
CA GLY A 205 1.25 31.08 -17.27
C GLY A 205 1.84 30.05 -18.23
N LEU A 206 1.09 28.99 -18.55
CA LEU A 206 1.50 27.93 -19.49
C LEU A 206 1.08 28.22 -20.94
N GLN A 207 0.34 29.31 -21.19
CA GLN A 207 -0.25 29.62 -22.48
C GLN A 207 0.80 29.68 -23.59
N GLU A 208 1.95 30.33 -23.34
CA GLU A 208 3.02 30.48 -24.33
C GLU A 208 3.65 29.13 -24.71
N ILE A 209 3.88 28.26 -23.72
CA ILE A 209 4.43 26.91 -23.94
C ILE A 209 3.43 26.09 -24.77
N PHE A 210 2.15 26.19 -24.42
CA PHE A 210 1.09 25.46 -25.11
C PHE A 210 0.90 25.96 -26.55
N ALA A 211 0.93 27.28 -26.78
CA ALA A 211 0.85 27.86 -28.11
C ALA A 211 2.01 27.38 -29.00
N ASN A 212 3.24 27.43 -28.49
CA ASN A 212 4.43 26.96 -29.21
C ASN A 212 4.35 25.46 -29.54
N PHE A 213 3.82 24.64 -28.64
CA PHE A 213 3.58 23.22 -28.88
C PHE A 213 2.58 22.98 -30.03
N ILE A 214 1.45 23.68 -30.01
CA ILE A 214 0.43 23.59 -31.06
C ILE A 214 0.97 24.08 -32.40
N SER A 215 1.71 25.19 -32.43
CA SER A 215 2.38 25.68 -33.64
C SER A 215 3.33 24.63 -34.24
N GLY A 216 4.10 23.94 -33.40
CA GLY A 216 4.97 22.85 -33.84
C GLY A 216 4.21 21.69 -34.47
N LEU A 217 3.07 21.30 -33.90
CA LEU A 217 2.19 20.28 -34.49
C LEU A 217 1.60 20.72 -35.83
N ILE A 218 1.10 21.96 -35.92
CA ILE A 218 0.51 22.50 -37.15
C ILE A 218 1.54 22.45 -38.30
N ILE A 219 2.77 22.90 -38.06
CA ILE A 219 3.85 22.87 -39.07
C ILE A 219 4.13 21.44 -39.56
N LEU A 220 4.00 20.43 -38.69
CA LEU A 220 4.21 19.03 -39.07
C LEU A 220 3.12 18.50 -40.01
N PHE A 221 1.89 19.00 -39.88
CA PHE A 221 0.76 18.65 -40.75
C PHE A 221 0.69 19.49 -42.02
N GLU A 222 1.07 20.76 -41.93
CA GLU A 222 1.13 21.71 -43.04
C GLU A 222 2.41 21.45 -43.83
N LYS A 223 2.40 20.45 -44.73
CA LYS A 223 3.57 20.06 -45.56
C LYS A 223 4.34 21.32 -46.00
N PRO A 224 5.58 21.53 -45.52
CA PRO A 224 6.33 22.71 -45.92
C PRO A 224 6.49 22.64 -47.44
N ILE A 225 6.19 23.77 -48.06
CA ILE A 225 6.16 24.02 -49.50
C ILE A 225 7.28 23.25 -50.19
N ARG A 226 6.95 22.53 -51.29
CA ARG A 226 7.94 21.77 -52.07
C ARG A 226 9.12 22.68 -52.37
N ILE A 227 10.28 22.29 -51.85
CA ILE A 227 11.57 22.93 -52.11
C ILE A 227 11.79 22.78 -53.62
N GLY A 228 11.65 23.88 -54.35
CA GLY A 228 11.97 24.02 -55.77
C GLY A 228 13.29 24.72 -55.92
#